data_AF-A0A846DJC5-F1
#
_entry.id   AF-A0A846DJC5-F1
#
_cell.length_a   1.000
_cell.length_b   1.000
_cell.length_c   1.000
_cell.angle_alpha   90.00
_cell.angle_beta   90.00
_cell.angle_gamma   90.00
#
_symmetry.space_group_name_H-M   'P 1'
#
loop_
_entity.id
_entity.type
_entity.pdbx_description
1 polymer ?
#
loop_
_entity_poly.entity_id
_entity_poly.type
_entity_poly.pdbx_seq_one_letter_code
_entity_poly.pdbx_strand_id
1 'polypeptide(L)'
;MSKKVGVTKKLSTQIVPVVGMTESIETELLSTMKKLGIVRAESYNKLGSIKHWGLDWKKAIPEVKSFRTPDTLGLPAKIMDWTINDVAKAITAQQAACIDAVIKKIYRRFPGKENQKTRKKLCKQLKTLAFLENPLLHRLVRKEFQRGHS
;
A
#
# COMPACT_ATOMS: atom_id res chain seq x y z
N MET A 1 -62.53 19.53 11.24
CA MET A 1 -61.27 19.18 10.53
C MET A 1 -60.12 19.79 11.31
N SER A 2 -59.23 19.00 11.92
CA SER A 2 -58.11 19.53 12.71
C SER A 2 -56.96 19.97 11.80
N LYS A 3 -56.50 21.22 11.95
CA LYS A 3 -55.35 21.76 11.24
C LYS A 3 -54.08 21.14 11.82
N LYS A 4 -53.35 20.37 11.02
CA LYS A 4 -52.03 19.85 11.39
C LYS A 4 -51.06 21.03 11.53
N VAL A 5 -50.63 21.29 12.76
CA VAL A 5 -49.59 22.27 13.09
C VAL A 5 -48.28 21.85 12.41
N GLY A 6 -47.72 22.75 11.61
CA GLY A 6 -46.51 22.50 10.83
C GLY A 6 -45.33 22.12 11.74
N VAL A 7 -44.70 21.00 11.43
CA VAL A 7 -43.45 20.56 12.08
C VAL A 7 -42.36 21.59 11.73
N THR A 8 -41.95 22.38 12.71
CA THR A 8 -40.79 23.26 12.58
C THR A 8 -39.54 22.40 12.38
N LYS A 9 -39.01 22.35 11.14
CA LYS A 9 -37.72 21.74 10.86
C LYS A 9 -36.65 22.51 11.65
N LYS A 10 -36.11 21.90 12.71
CA LYS A 10 -34.95 22.42 13.42
C LYS A 10 -33.77 22.43 12.44
N LEU A 11 -33.41 23.61 11.96
CA LEU A 11 -32.19 23.82 11.18
C LEU A 11 -31.04 24.05 12.16
N SER A 12 -30.14 23.08 12.26
CA SER A 12 -28.88 23.24 12.97
C SER A 12 -27.84 23.82 12.02
N THR A 13 -27.30 25.00 12.32
CA THR A 13 -26.16 25.55 11.59
C THR A 13 -24.89 25.03 12.23
N GLN A 14 -24.07 24.29 11.48
CA GLN A 14 -22.74 23.88 11.93
C GLN A 14 -21.74 24.96 11.54
N ILE A 15 -21.14 25.62 12.52
CA ILE A 15 -20.03 26.55 12.31
C ILE A 15 -18.75 25.71 12.36
N VAL A 16 -18.08 25.55 11.21
CA VAL A 16 -16.75 24.92 11.13
C VAL A 16 -15.71 26.04 11.10
N PRO A 17 -14.93 26.25 12.17
CA PRO A 17 -13.88 27.25 12.17
C PRO A 17 -12.79 26.85 11.18
N VAL A 18 -12.53 27.70 10.19
CA VAL A 18 -11.37 27.57 9.30
C VAL A 18 -10.21 28.29 9.97
N VAL A 19 -9.25 27.53 10.49
CA VAL A 19 -8.02 28.10 11.05
C VAL A 19 -7.07 28.39 9.88
N GLY A 20 -6.80 29.67 9.63
CA GLY A 20 -5.78 30.08 8.68
C GLY A 20 -4.39 29.66 9.16
N MET A 21 -3.57 29.13 8.27
CA MET A 21 -2.18 28.79 8.55
C MET A 21 -1.29 29.99 8.19
N THR A 22 -0.28 30.28 9.00
CA THR A 22 0.72 31.29 8.62
C THR A 22 1.61 30.77 7.48
N GLU A 23 2.03 31.65 6.57
CA GLU A 23 2.86 31.28 5.41
C GLU A 23 4.16 30.55 5.81
N SER A 24 4.72 30.89 6.99
CA SER A 24 5.91 30.22 7.53
C SER A 24 5.68 28.74 7.83
N ILE A 25 4.51 28.37 8.36
CA ILE A 25 4.17 26.98 8.66
C ILE A 25 3.86 26.24 7.36
N GLU A 26 3.19 26.88 6.42
CA GLU A 26 2.89 26.29 5.11
C GLU A 26 4.18 25.93 4.36
N THR A 27 5.16 26.85 4.31
CA THR A 27 6.44 26.60 3.65
C THR A 27 7.24 25.49 4.32
N GLU A 28 7.24 25.41 5.65
CA GLU A 28 7.86 24.30 6.40
C GLU A 28 7.19 22.96 6.10
N LEU A 29 5.85 22.94 6.05
CA LEU A 29 5.07 21.75 5.73
C LEU A 29 5.37 21.25 4.31
N LEU A 30 5.37 22.14 3.32
CA LEU A 30 5.69 21.81 1.92
C LEU A 30 7.12 21.28 1.76
N SER A 31 8.08 21.89 2.46
CA SER A 31 9.48 21.42 2.51
C SER A 31 9.56 20.01 3.10
N THR A 32 8.86 19.78 4.21
CA THR A 32 8.78 18.46 4.86
C THR A 32 8.15 17.43 3.92
N MET A 33 7.03 17.75 3.27
CA MET A 33 6.35 16.88 2.31
C MET A 33 7.28 16.50 1.15
N LYS A 34 8.08 17.45 0.63
CA LYS A 34 9.05 17.17 -0.43
C LYS A 34 10.11 16.17 0.02
N LYS A 35 10.67 16.33 1.23
CA LYS A 35 11.63 15.40 1.82
C LYS A 35 11.03 14.02 2.04
N LEU A 36 9.79 13.94 2.54
CA LEU A 36 9.07 12.66 2.68
C LEU A 36 8.75 12.02 1.34
N GLY A 37 8.56 12.80 0.28
CA GLY A 37 8.47 12.32 -1.10
C GLY A 37 9.71 11.53 -1.54
N ILE A 38 10.90 11.99 -1.13
CA ILE A 38 12.17 11.28 -1.38
C ILE A 38 12.18 9.95 -0.63
N VAL A 39 11.90 9.97 0.68
CA VAL A 39 11.81 8.75 1.50
C VAL A 39 10.83 7.75 0.89
N ARG A 40 9.67 8.23 0.41
CA ARG A 40 8.65 7.42 -0.23
C ARG A 40 9.19 6.75 -1.50
N ALA A 41 9.82 7.51 -2.38
CA ALA A 41 10.36 7.01 -3.63
C ALA A 41 11.47 5.95 -3.39
N GLU A 42 12.41 6.25 -2.49
CA GLU A 42 13.50 5.31 -2.18
C GLU A 42 12.99 4.04 -1.49
N SER A 43 12.03 4.18 -0.58
CA SER A 43 11.37 3.03 0.06
C SER A 43 10.67 2.15 -0.96
N TYR A 44 9.96 2.75 -1.93
CA TYR A 44 9.34 2.00 -3.03
C TYR A 44 10.36 1.31 -3.92
N ASN A 45 11.46 1.97 -4.27
CA ASN A 45 12.51 1.38 -5.10
C ASN A 45 13.15 0.17 -4.43
N LYS A 46 13.38 0.24 -3.12
CA LYS A 46 13.93 -0.89 -2.35
C LYS A 46 12.89 -1.99 -2.16
N LEU A 47 11.77 -1.67 -1.51
CA LEU A 47 10.79 -2.65 -0.99
C LEU A 47 9.79 -3.11 -2.05
N GLY A 48 9.60 -2.33 -3.13
CA GLY A 48 8.67 -2.66 -4.21
C GLY A 48 9.18 -3.77 -5.13
N SER A 49 10.46 -4.12 -5.05
CA SER A 49 11.04 -5.23 -5.80
C SER A 49 10.42 -6.57 -5.40
N ILE A 50 10.34 -7.49 -6.36
CA ILE A 50 9.91 -8.87 -6.12
C ILE A 50 10.76 -9.57 -5.06
N LYS A 51 12.03 -9.16 -4.86
CA LYS A 51 12.90 -9.70 -3.80
C LYS A 51 12.29 -9.59 -2.40
N HIS A 52 11.45 -8.57 -2.16
CA HIS A 52 10.75 -8.34 -0.89
C HIS A 52 9.30 -8.84 -0.92
N TRP A 53 8.98 -9.78 -1.80
CA TRP A 53 7.64 -10.39 -1.86
C TRP A 53 7.27 -11.07 -0.55
N GLY A 54 6.15 -10.67 0.05
CA GLY A 54 5.70 -11.21 1.33
C GLY A 54 6.50 -10.71 2.54
N LEU A 55 7.31 -9.65 2.40
CA LEU A 55 7.97 -9.00 3.53
C LEU A 55 6.93 -8.42 4.50
N ASP A 56 7.10 -8.68 5.79
CA ASP A 56 6.31 -8.01 6.83
C ASP A 56 6.72 -6.53 6.93
N TRP A 57 5.75 -5.62 6.88
CA TRP A 57 5.98 -4.17 6.97
C TRP A 57 6.73 -3.78 8.24
N LYS A 58 6.61 -4.56 9.33
CA LYS A 58 7.36 -4.34 10.57
C LYS A 58 8.88 -4.48 10.40
N LYS A 59 9.32 -5.20 9.37
CA LYS A 59 10.74 -5.42 9.05
C LYS A 59 11.25 -4.43 7.99
N ALA A 60 10.40 -3.53 7.49
CA ALA A 60 10.76 -2.60 6.41
C ALA A 60 11.67 -1.46 6.88
N ILE A 61 11.54 -1.01 8.13
CA ILE A 61 12.28 0.15 8.65
C ILE A 61 13.80 -0.05 8.59
N PRO A 62 14.38 -1.16 9.09
CA PRO A 62 15.83 -1.37 9.02
C PRO A 62 16.36 -1.42 7.58
N GLU A 63 15.61 -2.01 6.65
CA GLU A 63 15.99 -2.11 5.23
C GLU A 63 16.15 -0.73 4.59
N VAL A 64 15.26 0.21 4.89
CA VAL A 64 15.32 1.58 4.38
C VAL A 64 16.36 2.41 5.13
N LYS A 65 16.42 2.26 6.46
CA LYS A 65 17.39 2.98 7.29
C LYS A 65 18.85 2.63 7.00
N SER A 66 19.11 1.48 6.38
CA SER A 66 20.46 1.08 5.95
C SER A 66 21.09 2.04 4.94
N PHE A 67 20.29 2.77 4.14
CA PHE A 67 20.80 3.70 3.12
C PHE A 67 20.31 5.13 3.29
N ARG A 68 19.23 5.37 4.05
CA ARG A 68 18.71 6.71 4.33
C ARG A 68 18.48 6.88 5.82
N THR A 69 19.17 7.84 6.44
CA THR A 69 18.95 8.18 7.85
C THR A 69 18.13 9.47 7.99
N PRO A 70 17.39 9.65 9.09
CA PRO A 70 16.61 10.87 9.33
C PRO A 70 17.47 12.15 9.26
N ASP A 71 18.71 12.07 9.74
CA ASP A 71 19.65 13.19 9.80
C ASP A 71 20.03 13.69 8.40
N THR A 72 20.15 12.79 7.42
CA THR A 72 20.51 13.19 6.03
C THR A 72 19.48 14.11 5.37
N LEU A 73 18.22 14.07 5.82
CA LEU A 73 17.15 14.92 5.32
C LEU A 73 16.73 16.00 6.33
N GLY A 74 17.33 16.01 7.53
CA GLY A 74 16.89 16.84 8.65
C GLY A 74 15.41 16.61 8.97
N LEU A 75 14.98 15.35 9.01
CA LEU A 75 13.61 14.95 9.33
C LEU A 75 13.54 14.34 10.73
N PRO A 76 12.43 14.54 11.47
CA PRO A 76 12.17 13.77 12.68
C PRO A 76 12.09 12.28 12.37
N ALA A 77 12.84 11.46 13.11
CA ALA A 77 12.93 10.02 12.88
C ALA A 77 11.56 9.33 12.83
N LYS A 78 10.63 9.75 13.70
CA LYS A 78 9.28 9.19 13.79
C LYS A 78 8.45 9.40 12.53
N ILE A 79 8.54 10.59 11.91
CA ILE A 79 7.78 10.91 10.69
C ILE A 79 8.33 10.10 9.50
N MET A 80 9.65 9.94 9.44
CA MET A 80 10.29 9.08 8.46
C MET A 80 9.86 7.62 8.63
N ASP A 81 9.84 7.09 9.86
CA ASP A 81 9.40 5.72 10.14
C ASP A 81 7.95 5.46 9.75
N TRP A 82 7.07 6.42 10.02
CA TRP A 82 5.68 6.35 9.57
C TRP A 82 5.57 6.32 8.06
N THR A 83 6.35 7.15 7.36
CA THR A 83 6.37 7.18 5.90
C THR A 83 6.83 5.84 5.31
N ILE A 84 7.88 5.23 5.88
CA ILE A 84 8.37 3.91 5.46
C ILE A 84 7.30 2.83 5.69
N ASN A 85 6.66 2.84 6.86
CA ASN A 85 5.61 1.88 7.18
C ASN A 85 4.41 2.01 6.24
N ASP A 86 3.99 3.22 5.91
CA ASP A 86 2.88 3.45 4.99
C ASP A 86 3.19 2.97 3.58
N VAL A 87 4.43 3.17 3.11
CA VAL A 87 4.89 2.60 1.84
C VAL A 87 4.87 1.08 1.87
N ALA A 88 5.43 0.47 2.93
CA ALA A 88 5.45 -0.98 3.07
C ALA A 88 4.03 -1.57 3.09
N LYS A 89 3.09 -0.95 3.81
CA LYS A 89 1.67 -1.33 3.80
C LYS A 89 1.02 -1.18 2.43
N ALA A 90 1.32 -0.13 1.70
CA ALA A 90 0.80 0.05 0.34
C ALA A 90 1.33 -1.03 -0.61
N ILE A 91 2.60 -1.41 -0.48
CA ILE A 91 3.20 -2.51 -1.25
C ILE A 91 2.55 -3.85 -0.89
N THR A 92 2.36 -4.17 0.40
CA THR A 92 1.72 -5.43 0.80
C THR A 92 0.27 -5.51 0.32
N ALA A 93 -0.47 -4.40 0.35
CA ALA A 93 -1.80 -4.32 -0.24
C ALA A 93 -1.78 -4.57 -1.76
N GLN A 94 -0.81 -4.00 -2.48
CA GLN A 94 -0.65 -4.23 -3.92
C GLN A 94 -0.29 -5.70 -4.23
N GLN A 95 0.60 -6.31 -3.45
CA GLN A 95 0.94 -7.74 -3.58
C GLN A 95 -0.29 -8.61 -3.34
N ALA A 96 -1.09 -8.32 -2.31
CA ALA A 96 -2.32 -9.05 -2.02
C ALA A 96 -3.34 -8.95 -3.17
N ALA A 97 -3.52 -7.76 -3.74
CA ALA A 97 -4.38 -7.54 -4.90
C ALA A 97 -3.90 -8.34 -6.13
N CYS A 98 -2.58 -8.36 -6.37
CA CYS A 98 -1.97 -9.17 -7.43
C CYS A 98 -2.24 -10.67 -7.19
N ILE A 99 -2.06 -11.16 -5.97
CA ILE A 99 -2.33 -12.57 -5.63
C ILE A 99 -3.79 -12.92 -5.92
N ASP A 100 -4.75 -12.10 -5.50
CA ASP A 100 -6.17 -12.35 -5.77
C ASP A 100 -6.49 -12.39 -7.27
N ALA A 101 -5.94 -11.44 -8.04
CA ALA A 101 -6.10 -11.41 -9.50
C ALA A 101 -5.52 -12.66 -10.18
N VAL A 102 -4.34 -13.12 -9.75
CA VAL A 102 -3.71 -14.33 -10.28
C VAL A 102 -4.47 -15.59 -9.86
N ILE A 103 -4.97 -15.66 -8.62
CA ILE A 103 -5.81 -16.76 -8.13
C ILE A 103 -7.06 -16.88 -9.01
N LYS A 104 -7.77 -15.78 -9.29
CA LYS A 104 -8.93 -15.78 -10.19
C LYS A 104 -8.59 -16.37 -11.57
N LYS A 105 -7.42 -16.04 -12.12
CA LYS A 105 -6.95 -16.61 -13.41
C LYS A 105 -6.61 -18.10 -13.31
N ILE A 106 -6.00 -18.54 -12.21
CA ILE A 106 -5.70 -19.96 -11.97
C ILE A 106 -7.01 -20.76 -11.91
N TYR A 107 -8.02 -20.26 -11.20
CA TYR A 107 -9.32 -20.92 -11.08
C TYR A 107 -10.07 -21.00 -12.42
N ARG A 108 -9.96 -19.98 -13.27
CA ARG A 108 -10.50 -20.01 -14.64
C ARG A 108 -9.75 -21.01 -15.55
N ARG A 109 -8.43 -21.10 -15.42
CA ARG A 109 -7.60 -22.00 -16.25
C ARG A 109 -7.71 -23.47 -15.86
N PHE A 110 -7.93 -23.76 -14.57
CA PHE A 110 -8.02 -25.12 -14.04
C PHE A 110 -9.39 -25.37 -13.39
N PRO A 111 -10.47 -25.48 -14.18
CA PRO A 111 -11.80 -25.76 -13.66
C PRO A 111 -11.92 -27.22 -13.16
N GLY A 112 -13.00 -27.51 -12.43
CA GLY A 112 -13.33 -28.88 -12.00
C GLY A 112 -12.71 -29.33 -10.66
N LYS A 113 -13.24 -30.43 -10.11
CA LYS A 113 -12.78 -31.03 -8.83
C LYS A 113 -11.43 -31.74 -8.97
N GLU A 114 -11.16 -32.34 -10.13
CA GLU A 114 -9.91 -33.05 -10.41
C GLU A 114 -8.68 -32.14 -10.26
N ASN A 115 -8.81 -30.87 -10.66
CA ASN A 115 -7.75 -29.87 -10.58
C ASN A 115 -7.62 -29.19 -9.20
N GLN A 116 -8.36 -29.64 -8.18
CA GLN A 116 -8.34 -29.00 -6.85
C GLN A 116 -6.94 -29.05 -6.20
N LYS A 117 -6.23 -30.18 -6.31
CA LYS A 117 -4.87 -30.33 -5.76
C LYS A 117 -3.90 -29.37 -6.46
N THR A 118 -3.98 -29.25 -7.78
CA THR A 118 -3.17 -28.34 -8.59
C THR A 118 -3.41 -26.89 -8.21
N ARG A 119 -4.67 -26.45 -8.08
CA ARG A 119 -5.02 -25.08 -7.65
C ARG A 119 -4.46 -24.76 -6.26
N LYS A 120 -4.63 -25.67 -5.29
CA LYS A 120 -4.09 -25.49 -3.93
C LYS A 120 -2.57 -25.35 -3.93
N LYS A 121 -1.86 -26.19 -4.72
CA LYS A 121 -0.39 -26.11 -4.87
C LYS A 121 0.05 -24.75 -5.44
N LEU A 122 -0.57 -24.32 -6.55
CA LEU A 122 -0.26 -23.05 -7.20
C LEU A 122 -0.56 -21.84 -6.29
N CYS A 123 -1.70 -21.84 -5.59
CA CYS A 123 -2.04 -20.77 -4.64
C CYS A 123 -1.06 -20.73 -3.44
N LYS A 124 -0.56 -21.88 -2.99
CA LYS A 124 0.47 -21.94 -1.93
C LYS A 124 1.79 -21.35 -2.41
N GLN A 125 2.19 -21.63 -3.66
CA GLN A 125 3.41 -21.08 -4.27
C GLN A 125 3.36 -19.55 -4.40
N LEU A 126 2.19 -18.96 -4.65
CA LEU A 126 2.04 -17.49 -4.77
C LEU A 126 2.31 -16.71 -3.47
N LYS A 127 2.23 -17.37 -2.32
CA LYS A 127 2.47 -16.73 -1.01
C LYS A 127 3.96 -16.54 -0.71
N THR A 128 4.84 -17.20 -1.45
CA THR A 128 6.29 -17.17 -1.24
C THR A 128 7.01 -16.91 -2.56
N LEU A 129 8.32 -16.72 -2.55
CA LEU A 129 9.12 -16.57 -3.78
C LEU A 129 9.14 -17.83 -4.67
N ALA A 130 8.56 -18.95 -4.22
CA ALA A 130 8.49 -20.20 -4.97
C ALA A 130 7.72 -20.09 -6.30
N PHE A 131 6.94 -19.03 -6.51
CA PHE A 131 6.28 -18.80 -7.79
C PHE A 131 7.26 -18.44 -8.92
N LEU A 132 8.47 -17.97 -8.61
CA LEU A 132 9.49 -17.62 -9.60
C LEU A 132 9.97 -18.86 -10.38
N GLU A 133 10.08 -20.00 -9.71
CA GLU A 133 10.45 -21.30 -10.29
C GLU A 133 9.35 -21.90 -11.19
N ASN A 134 8.14 -21.32 -11.16
CA ASN A 134 7.02 -21.77 -11.96
C ASN A 134 6.78 -20.79 -13.13
N PRO A 135 7.12 -21.15 -14.38
CA PRO A 135 7.01 -20.24 -15.52
C PRO A 135 5.59 -19.66 -15.71
N LEU A 136 4.56 -20.45 -15.38
CA LEU A 136 3.17 -20.00 -15.48
C LEU A 136 2.87 -18.92 -14.43
N LEU A 137 3.23 -19.15 -13.17
CA LEU A 137 2.95 -18.20 -12.09
C LEU A 137 3.80 -16.94 -12.23
N HIS A 138 5.09 -17.09 -12.55
CA HIS A 138 5.98 -15.98 -12.81
C HIS A 138 5.42 -15.05 -13.90
N ARG A 139 4.95 -15.60 -15.03
CA ARG A 139 4.32 -14.81 -16.11
C ARG A 139 3.04 -14.12 -15.65
N LEU A 140 2.19 -14.80 -14.87
CA LEU A 140 0.93 -14.21 -14.40
C LEU A 140 1.16 -13.10 -13.37
N VAL A 141 2.07 -13.30 -12.43
CA VAL A 141 2.45 -12.29 -11.42
C VAL A 141 3.06 -11.08 -12.10
N ARG A 142 3.98 -11.26 -13.05
CA ARG A 142 4.59 -10.12 -13.78
C ARG A 142 3.56 -9.29 -14.56
N LYS A 143 2.50 -9.93 -15.08
CA LYS A 143 1.43 -9.22 -15.80
C LYS A 143 0.55 -8.36 -14.87
N GLU A 144 0.31 -8.83 -13.65
CA GLU A 144 -0.56 -8.14 -12.69
C GLU A 144 0.20 -7.16 -11.78
N PHE A 145 1.45 -7.50 -11.42
CA PHE A 145 2.29 -6.70 -10.56
C PHE A 145 3.08 -5.67 -11.39
N GLN A 146 2.36 -4.70 -11.95
CA GLN A 146 2.89 -3.69 -12.90
C GLN A 146 4.04 -2.81 -12.36
N ARG A 147 4.25 -2.76 -11.03
CA ARG A 147 5.25 -1.89 -10.38
C ARG A 147 6.42 -2.62 -9.73
N GLY A 148 6.50 -3.94 -9.87
CA GLY A 148 7.64 -4.70 -9.37
C GLY A 148 8.80 -4.63 -10.33
N HIS A 149 9.80 -3.81 -10.03
CA HIS A 149 11.12 -4.00 -10.65
C HIS A 149 11.62 -5.40 -10.25
N SER A 150 11.94 -6.21 -11.26
CA SER A 150 12.60 -7.52 -11.07
C SER A 150 14.05 -7.31 -10.68
#